data_AF-A0A420F8L7-F1
#
_entry.id   AF-A0A420F8L7-F1
#
_cell.length_a   1.000
_cell.length_b   1.000
_cell.length_c   1.000
_cell.angle_alpha   90.00
_cell.angle_beta   90.00
_cell.angle_gamma   90.00
#
_symmetry.space_group_name_H-M   'P 1'
#
loop_
_entity.id
_entity.type
_entity.pdbx_description
1 polymer ?
#
loop_
_entity_poly.entity_id
_entity_poly.type
_entity_poly.pdbx_seq_one_letter_code
_entity_poly.pdbx_strand_id
1 'polypeptide(L)'
;MTFLPLAEDGDVGIYPDSTPALIQELRAAGLAVDTWHPATECDFVSSRGLVTDTLLQIGVGIGSSAGWYALQSLLRRRGGQLSVRAILDDGAQRRRVEVTGEAADVVEALERLDPFASERP
;
A
#
# COMPACT_ATOMS: atom_id res chain seq x y z
N MET A 1 2.14 -9.33 -4.36
CA MET A 1 1.79 -8.20 -3.46
C MET A 1 0.28 -8.15 -3.37
N THR A 2 -0.29 -7.88 -2.20
CA THR A 2 -1.75 -7.87 -2.03
C THR A 2 -2.20 -6.61 -1.33
N PHE A 3 -3.18 -5.90 -1.91
CA PHE A 3 -3.85 -4.78 -1.26
C PHE A 3 -4.81 -5.29 -0.20
N LEU A 4 -4.70 -4.77 1.01
CA LEU A 4 -5.58 -5.07 2.13
C LEU A 4 -6.66 -3.99 2.24
N PRO A 5 -7.88 -4.35 2.66
CA PRO A 5 -8.94 -3.38 2.85
C PRO A 5 -8.65 -2.47 4.06
N LEU A 6 -9.26 -1.28 4.07
CA LEU A 6 -9.27 -0.38 5.22
C LEU A 6 -10.17 -0.91 6.33
N ALA A 7 -11.28 -1.52 5.92
CA ALA A 7 -12.31 -2.09 6.75
C ALA A 7 -13.00 -3.22 5.99
N GLU A 8 -13.68 -4.10 6.70
CA GLU A 8 -14.52 -5.15 6.13
C GLU A 8 -15.96 -4.88 6.56
N ASP A 9 -16.89 -4.99 5.62
CA ASP A 9 -18.34 -5.03 5.90
C ASP A 9 -18.87 -6.40 5.47
N GLY A 10 -18.92 -7.32 6.44
CA GLY A 10 -19.13 -8.74 6.15
C GLY A 10 -17.99 -9.32 5.31
N ASP A 11 -18.32 -9.87 4.15
CA ASP A 11 -17.35 -10.42 3.20
C ASP A 11 -16.86 -9.37 2.17
N VAL A 12 -17.31 -8.12 2.27
CA VAL A 12 -16.92 -7.04 1.36
C VAL A 12 -15.74 -6.27 1.94
N GLY A 13 -14.61 -6.28 1.22
CA GLY A 13 -13.47 -5.45 1.55
C GLY A 13 -13.69 -4.00 1.11
N ILE A 14 -13.56 -3.05 2.02
CA ILE A 14 -13.66 -1.62 1.73
C ILE A 14 -12.25 -1.08 1.45
N TYR A 15 -12.02 -0.61 0.22
CA TYR A 15 -10.75 -0.07 -0.25
C TYR A 15 -10.87 1.41 -0.59
N PRO A 16 -9.75 2.16 -0.58
CA PRO A 16 -9.73 3.51 -1.13
C PRO A 16 -10.09 3.50 -2.63
N ASP A 17 -10.80 4.52 -3.10
CA ASP A 17 -11.13 4.76 -4.51
C ASP A 17 -9.92 4.77 -5.46
N SER A 18 -8.74 5.14 -4.95
CA SER A 18 -7.47 5.14 -5.70
C SER A 18 -6.86 3.75 -5.94
N THR A 19 -7.39 2.69 -5.29
CA THR A 19 -6.83 1.32 -5.32
C THR A 19 -6.79 0.72 -6.73
N PRO A 20 -7.84 0.79 -7.57
CA PRO A 20 -7.81 0.20 -8.92
C PRO A 20 -6.74 0.83 -9.81
N ALA A 21 -6.56 2.16 -9.73
CA ALA A 21 -5.54 2.87 -10.50
C ALA A 21 -4.12 2.45 -10.09
N LEU A 22 -3.87 2.31 -8.78
CA LEU A 22 -2.59 1.83 -8.25
C LEU A 22 -2.28 0.41 -8.67
N ILE A 23 -3.27 -0.48 -8.63
CA ILE A 23 -3.11 -1.86 -9.10
C ILE A 23 -2.70 -1.87 -10.57
N GLN A 24 -3.33 -1.03 -11.41
CA GLN A 24 -2.95 -0.92 -12.82
C GLN A 24 -1.53 -0.37 -13.01
N GLU A 25 -1.13 0.68 -12.28
CA GLU A 25 0.22 1.24 -12.33
C GLU A 25 1.29 0.20 -11.94
N LEU A 26 1.05 -0.56 -10.87
CA LEU A 26 1.98 -1.57 -10.38
C LEU A 26 2.03 -2.80 -11.32
N ARG A 27 0.88 -3.21 -11.88
CA ARG A 27 0.84 -4.25 -12.93
C ARG A 27 1.58 -3.81 -14.19
N ALA A 28 1.45 -2.56 -14.59
CA ALA A 28 2.19 -2.00 -15.72
C ALA A 28 3.71 -1.96 -15.45
N ALA A 29 4.13 -1.88 -14.19
CA ALA A 29 5.52 -2.05 -13.78
C ALA A 29 5.98 -3.52 -13.68
N GLY A 30 5.14 -4.48 -14.10
CA GLY A 30 5.46 -5.91 -14.14
C GLY A 30 5.20 -6.67 -12.84
N LEU A 31 4.49 -6.09 -11.88
CA LEU A 31 4.25 -6.70 -10.58
C LEU A 31 2.94 -7.48 -10.55
N ALA A 32 2.97 -8.66 -9.92
CA ALA A 32 1.77 -9.38 -9.54
C ALA A 32 1.13 -8.73 -8.31
N VAL A 33 0.11 -7.91 -8.55
CA VAL A 33 -0.64 -7.19 -7.52
C VAL A 33 -2.14 -7.42 -7.68
N ASP A 34 -2.83 -7.69 -6.58
CA ASP A 34 -4.29 -7.79 -6.52
C ASP A 34 -4.85 -7.34 -5.16
N THR A 35 -6.17 -7.20 -5.03
CA THR A 35 -6.84 -7.06 -3.74
C THR A 35 -6.88 -8.38 -2.98
N TRP A 36 -7.01 -8.33 -1.65
CA TRP A 36 -7.20 -9.52 -0.82
C TRP A 36 -8.51 -10.23 -1.15
N HIS A 37 -9.54 -9.42 -1.37
CA HIS A 37 -10.87 -9.88 -1.75
C HIS A 37 -10.98 -9.95 -3.29
N PRO A 38 -11.80 -10.87 -3.85
CA PRO A 38 -12.17 -10.85 -5.25
C PRO A 38 -12.75 -9.50 -5.66
N ALA A 39 -12.57 -9.10 -6.92
CA ALA A 39 -13.08 -7.81 -7.42
C ALA A 39 -14.60 -7.64 -7.26
N THR A 40 -15.37 -8.74 -7.21
CA THR A 40 -16.82 -8.74 -6.97
C THR A 40 -17.20 -8.51 -5.50
N GLU A 41 -16.23 -8.55 -4.59
CA GLU A 41 -16.35 -8.43 -3.13
C GLU A 41 -15.53 -7.24 -2.63
N CYS A 42 -15.36 -6.21 -3.48
CA CYS A 42 -14.62 -4.99 -3.17
C CYS A 42 -15.52 -3.77 -3.34
N ASP A 43 -15.63 -2.96 -2.30
CA ASP A 43 -16.21 -1.63 -2.38
C ASP A 43 -15.10 -0.58 -2.36
N PHE A 44 -15.17 0.38 -3.28
CA PHE A 44 -14.19 1.46 -3.41
C PHE A 44 -14.81 2.76 -2.94
N VAL A 45 -14.41 3.22 -1.76
CA VAL A 45 -14.99 4.41 -1.13
C VAL A 45 -14.06 5.61 -1.26
N SER A 46 -14.65 6.73 -1.66
CA SER A 46 -13.98 8.03 -1.60
C SER A 46 -14.08 8.55 -0.18
N SER A 47 -12.95 8.73 0.49
CA SER A 47 -12.88 9.33 1.83
C SER A 47 -13.11 10.84 1.77
N ARG A 48 -14.33 11.26 1.43
CA ARG A 48 -14.81 12.65 1.58
C ARG A 48 -15.05 12.98 3.05
N GLY A 49 -13.96 13.11 3.80
CA GLY A 49 -13.87 13.80 5.07
C GLY A 49 -12.76 14.85 4.96
N LEU A 50 -12.99 16.05 5.49
CA LEU A 50 -12.25 17.32 5.31
C LEU A 50 -10.72 17.35 5.54
N VAL A 51 -10.02 16.22 5.69
CA VAL A 51 -8.55 16.13 5.84
C VAL A 51 -7.92 14.97 5.02
N THR A 52 -8.72 14.13 4.35
CA THR A 52 -8.28 12.84 3.77
C THR A 52 -8.27 12.76 2.24
N ASP A 53 -8.36 13.87 1.52
CA ASP A 53 -8.32 13.87 0.04
C ASP A 53 -6.94 13.50 -0.54
N THR A 54 -5.87 13.62 0.26
CA THR A 54 -4.50 13.28 -0.16
C THR A 54 -3.98 11.98 0.45
N LEU A 55 -4.64 11.49 1.52
CA LEU A 55 -4.16 10.36 2.32
C LEU A 55 -4.39 9.04 1.59
N LEU A 56 -3.43 8.70 0.74
CA LEU A 56 -3.36 7.42 0.08
C LEU A 56 -3.11 6.30 1.09
N GLN A 57 -4.18 5.63 1.54
CA GLN A 57 -4.12 4.53 2.48
C GLN A 57 -3.91 3.19 1.77
N ILE A 58 -2.66 2.75 1.72
CA ILE A 58 -2.29 1.49 1.10
C ILE A 58 -2.07 0.45 2.20
N GLY A 59 -3.00 -0.49 2.33
CA GLY A 59 -2.80 -1.76 3.03
C GLY A 59 -2.02 -2.70 2.12
N VAL A 60 -0.81 -3.14 2.47
CA VAL A 60 -0.07 -4.09 1.60
C VAL A 60 0.48 -5.26 2.38
N GLY A 61 0.17 -6.48 1.94
CA GLY A 61 0.95 -7.68 2.26
C GLY A 61 2.18 -7.76 1.35
N ILE A 62 3.36 -7.49 1.92
CA ILE A 62 4.63 -7.45 1.16
C ILE A 62 5.50 -8.63 1.55
N GLY A 63 5.38 -9.72 0.78
CA GLY A 63 6.26 -10.90 0.86
C GLY A 63 7.39 -10.90 -0.16
N SER A 64 7.66 -9.77 -0.82
CA SER A 64 8.71 -9.67 -1.85
C SER A 64 9.35 -8.28 -1.89
N SER A 65 10.68 -8.22 -2.02
CA SER A 65 11.46 -6.99 -2.17
C SER A 65 11.07 -6.17 -3.40
N ALA A 66 10.73 -6.82 -4.52
CA ALA A 66 10.27 -6.12 -5.74
C ALA A 66 9.02 -5.26 -5.52
N GLY A 67 8.03 -5.79 -4.79
CA GLY A 67 6.82 -5.03 -4.42
C GLY A 67 7.13 -3.86 -3.48
N TRP A 68 8.07 -4.04 -2.55
CA TRP A 68 8.51 -2.99 -1.63
C TRP A 68 9.15 -1.82 -2.37
N TYR A 69 10.11 -2.09 -3.26
CA TYR A 69 10.81 -1.04 -4.01
C TYR A 69 9.94 -0.33 -5.04
N ALA A 70 8.99 -1.06 -5.63
CA ALA A 70 8.02 -0.46 -6.52
C ALA A 70 7.06 0.48 -5.79
N LEU A 71 6.60 0.10 -4.59
CA LEU A 71 5.79 0.96 -3.74
C LEU A 71 6.53 2.27 -3.43
N GLN A 72 7.78 2.19 -2.99
CA GLN A 72 8.62 3.39 -2.75
C GLN A 72 8.72 4.24 -4.01
N SER A 73 9.02 3.63 -5.16
CA SER A 73 9.17 4.33 -6.43
C SER A 73 7.87 5.02 -6.89
N LEU A 74 6.72 4.41 -6.63
CA LEU A 74 5.40 4.97 -6.91
C LEU A 74 5.13 6.17 -6.00
N LEU A 75 5.37 6.02 -4.70
CA LEU A 75 5.16 7.08 -3.71
C LEU A 75 6.06 8.29 -3.96
N ARG A 76 7.31 8.09 -4.41
CA ARG A 76 8.22 9.17 -4.81
C ARG A 76 7.69 10.06 -5.93
N ARG A 77 6.81 9.52 -6.79
CA ARG A 77 6.20 10.29 -7.90
C ARG A 77 4.96 11.06 -7.44
N ARG A 78 4.48 10.80 -6.22
CA ARG A 78 3.35 11.50 -5.61
C ARG A 78 3.85 12.65 -4.75
N GLY A 79 3.05 13.70 -4.65
CA GLY A 79 3.26 14.82 -3.75
C GLY A 79 2.13 14.93 -2.72
N GLY A 80 2.40 15.63 -1.63
CA GLY A 80 1.43 15.89 -0.56
C GLY A 80 1.42 14.84 0.55
N GLN A 81 0.43 14.97 1.44
CA GLN A 81 0.25 14.11 2.62
C GLN A 81 -0.18 12.69 2.24
N LEU A 82 0.54 11.67 2.70
CA LEU A 82 0.26 10.25 2.47
C LEU A 82 0.20 9.49 3.80
N SER A 83 -0.54 8.38 3.85
CA SER A 83 -0.55 7.47 5.01
C SER A 83 -0.44 6.03 4.53
N VAL A 84 0.73 5.43 4.67
CA VAL A 84 0.98 4.06 4.20
C VAL A 84 0.87 3.09 5.37
N ARG A 85 0.07 2.03 5.19
CA ARG A 85 -0.11 0.96 6.17
C ARG A 85 0.43 -0.36 5.60
N ALA A 86 1.70 -0.65 5.81
CA ALA A 86 2.30 -1.89 5.36
C ALA A 86 2.10 -3.02 6.39
N ILE A 87 1.73 -4.21 5.91
CA ILE A 87 1.87 -5.45 6.67
C ILE A 87 3.03 -6.23 6.07
N LEU A 88 4.12 -6.28 6.82
CA LEU A 88 5.32 -7.03 6.50
C LEU A 88 5.14 -8.44 7.05
N ASP A 89 5.28 -9.44 6.19
CA ASP A 89 5.25 -10.85 6.59
C ASP A 89 6.58 -11.47 6.13
N ASP A 90 7.46 -11.76 7.08
CA ASP A 90 8.77 -12.40 6.82
C ASP A 90 8.69 -13.94 6.84
N GLY A 91 7.47 -14.49 6.90
CA GLY A 91 7.21 -15.93 7.02
C GLY A 91 7.29 -16.47 8.45
N ALA A 92 7.87 -15.72 9.39
CA ALA A 92 7.93 -16.07 10.82
C ALA A 92 7.06 -15.15 11.67
N GLN A 93 6.96 -13.87 11.32
CA GLN A 93 6.20 -12.86 12.02
C GLN A 93 5.54 -11.87 11.06
N ARG A 94 4.31 -11.48 11.39
CA ARG A 94 3.61 -10.37 10.75
C ARG A 94 3.80 -9.11 11.57
N ARG A 95 4.39 -8.08 10.95
CA ARG A 95 4.54 -6.75 11.53
C ARG A 95 3.68 -5.75 10.75
N ARG A 96 2.86 -5.00 11.46
CA ARG A 96 2.13 -3.87 10.91
C ARG A 96 2.89 -2.58 11.15
N VAL A 97 3.06 -1.79 10.10
CA VAL A 97 3.72 -0.49 10.11
C VAL A 97 2.77 0.53 9.51
N GLU A 98 2.61 1.66 10.18
CA GLU A 98 1.82 2.78 9.68
C GLU A 98 2.68 4.04 9.70
N VAL A 99 2.79 4.70 8.55
CA VAL A 99 3.59 5.91 8.37
C VAL A 99 2.72 6.97 7.71
N THR A 100 2.57 8.12 8.36
CA THR A 100 1.77 9.23 7.87
C THR A 100 2.62 10.50 7.85
N GLY A 101 2.59 11.25 6.75
CA GLY A 101 3.35 12.49 6.58
C GLY A 101 3.41 12.93 5.12
N GLU A 102 4.29 13.87 4.80
CA GLU A 102 4.56 14.24 3.41
C GLU A 102 5.14 13.04 2.63
N ALA A 103 4.86 12.96 1.33
CA ALA A 103 5.26 11.85 0.48
C ALA A 103 6.77 11.54 0.57
N ALA A 104 7.61 12.58 0.60
CA ALA A 104 9.06 12.43 0.74
C ALA A 104 9.45 11.80 2.10
N ASP A 105 8.85 12.26 3.20
CA ASP A 105 9.11 11.76 4.55
C ASP A 105 8.62 10.31 4.70
N VAL A 106 7.46 10.01 4.12
CA VAL A 106 6.89 8.65 4.10
C VAL A 106 7.80 7.69 3.34
N VAL A 107 8.30 8.10 2.17
CA VAL A 107 9.27 7.29 1.40
C VAL A 107 10.54 7.06 2.21
N GLU A 108 11.11 8.11 2.82
CA GLU A 108 12.33 7.98 3.62
C GLU A 108 12.12 7.03 4.81
N ALA A 109 10.98 7.12 5.48
CA ALA A 109 10.63 6.21 6.55
C ALA A 109 10.49 4.75 6.06
N LEU A 110 9.87 4.52 4.90
CA LEU A 110 9.79 3.20 4.29
C LEU A 110 11.16 2.65 3.88
N GLU A 111 12.07 3.50 3.40
CA GLU A 111 13.45 3.07 3.09
C GLU A 111 14.21 2.63 4.34
N ARG A 112 14.02 3.32 5.47
CA ARG A 112 14.63 2.93 6.76
C ARG A 112 14.01 1.67 7.34
N LEU A 113 12.74 1.39 7.03
CA LEU A 113 11.99 0.23 7.49
C LEU A 113 12.12 -0.97 6.54
N ASP A 114 12.99 -0.89 5.53
CA ASP A 114 13.15 -1.92 4.51
C ASP A 114 13.47 -3.29 5.12
N PRO A 115 12.51 -4.23 5.13
CA PRO A 115 12.72 -5.56 5.68
C PRO A 115 13.65 -6.41 4.81
N PHE A 116 13.90 -5.97 3.57
CA PHE A 116 14.78 -6.62 2.59
C PHE A 116 16.13 -5.90 2.45
N ALA A 117 16.48 -4.99 3.37
CA ALA A 117 17.72 -4.22 3.28
C ALA A 117 18.97 -5.11 3.16
N SER A 118 18.94 -6.32 3.73
CA SER A 118 20.00 -7.33 3.65
C SER A 118 20.14 -7.98 2.27
N GLU A 119 19.14 -7.85 1.39
CA GLU A 119 19.11 -8.42 0.03
C GLU A 119 19.52 -7.40 -1.05
N ARG A 120 19.84 -6.15 -0.66
CA ARG A 120 20.42 -5.18 -1.59
C ARG A 120 21.81 -5.65 -2.03
N PRO A 121 22.08 -5.74 -3.34
CA PRO A 121 23.42 -6.08 -3.86
C PRO A 121 24.47 -5.02 -3.52
#